data_AF-A0A533Z9A3-F1
#
_entry.id   AF-A0A533Z9A3-F1
#
_cell.length_a   1.000
_cell.length_b   1.000
_cell.length_c   1.000
_cell.angle_alpha   90.00
_cell.angle_beta   90.00
_cell.angle_gamma   90.00
#
_symmetry.space_group_name_H-M   'P 1'
#
loop_
_entity.id
_entity.type
_entity.pdbx_description
1 polymer ?
#
loop_
_entity_poly.entity_id
_entity_poly.type
_entity_poly.pdbx_seq_one_letter_code
_entity_poly.pdbx_strand_id
1 'polypeptide(L)'
;MTPSDSSTDMPRRAPLPRLPGWLLMPSLAWLGIFFFIPLLLVLVISFAARGTYGGVEWTFSLANYATLLDPLYLTIFVRSLALALGTTAFCLLLGFPLAYYIARAPLRWQGIWLLLVMIPFWTNFLVRTYAWMFILRTEGLMNTVLMNLGLV
;
A
#
# COMPACT_ATOMS: atom_id res chain seq x y z
N MET A 1 8.99 55.50 -36.16
CA MET A 1 10.41 55.16 -35.95
C MET A 1 10.68 55.30 -34.46
N THR A 2 10.81 54.31 -33.59
CA THR A 2 10.61 52.86 -33.52
C THR A 2 10.40 52.60 -32.00
N PRO A 3 9.38 51.86 -31.56
CA PRO A 3 9.20 51.58 -30.14
C PRO A 3 10.39 50.78 -29.60
N SER A 4 10.88 51.19 -28.44
CA SER A 4 11.95 50.56 -27.67
C SER A 4 11.64 49.09 -27.39
N ASP A 5 12.54 48.21 -27.79
CA ASP A 5 12.65 46.82 -27.39
C ASP A 5 12.59 46.70 -25.86
N SER A 6 11.41 46.39 -25.32
CA SER A 6 11.26 45.86 -23.97
C SER A 6 11.46 44.35 -24.04
N SER A 7 12.71 43.94 -24.32
CA SER A 7 13.15 42.55 -24.20
C SER A 7 12.83 42.08 -22.79
N THR A 8 11.76 41.29 -22.69
CA THR A 8 11.31 40.68 -21.44
C THR A 8 12.35 39.63 -21.09
N ASP A 9 13.36 40.02 -20.30
CA ASP A 9 14.40 39.12 -19.84
C ASP A 9 13.76 38.05 -18.94
N MET A 10 13.41 36.92 -19.56
CA MET A 10 12.98 35.71 -18.88
C MET A 10 14.13 35.28 -17.94
N PRO A 11 13.89 35.12 -16.63
CA PRO A 11 14.95 34.76 -15.70
C PRO A 11 15.58 33.43 -16.15
N ARG A 12 16.87 33.49 -16.54
CA ARG A 12 17.67 32.31 -16.90
C ARG A 12 17.58 31.31 -15.74
N ARG A 13 16.99 30.14 -15.98
CA ARG A 13 16.96 29.05 -15.01
C ARG A 13 18.40 28.70 -14.64
N ALA A 14 18.80 28.98 -13.39
CA ALA A 14 20.12 28.63 -12.91
C ALA A 14 20.32 27.11 -13.04
N PRO A 15 21.49 26.62 -13.52
CA PRO A 15 21.76 25.20 -13.53
C PRO A 15 21.76 24.68 -12.10
N LEU A 16 20.98 23.62 -11.84
CA LEU A 16 20.90 22.99 -10.53
C LEU A 16 22.30 22.53 -10.10
N PRO A 17 22.72 22.80 -8.85
CA PRO A 17 24.02 22.37 -8.37
C PRO A 17 24.10 20.83 -8.39
N ARG A 18 25.14 20.30 -9.02
CA ARG A 18 25.44 18.87 -9.02
C ARG A 18 25.91 18.48 -7.62
N LEU A 19 24.99 18.07 -6.76
CA LEU A 19 25.31 17.54 -5.44
C LEU A 19 26.20 16.29 -5.61
N PRO A 20 27.34 16.19 -4.89
CA PRO A 20 28.21 15.03 -4.98
C PRO A 20 27.49 13.80 -4.43
N GLY A 21 27.35 12.75 -5.26
CA GLY A 21 26.62 11.52 -4.90
C GLY A 21 27.13 10.80 -3.64
N TRP A 22 28.36 11.10 -3.20
CA TRP A 22 28.92 10.63 -1.94
C TRP A 22 28.11 11.06 -0.71
N LEU A 23 27.42 12.21 -0.76
CA LEU A 23 26.62 12.70 0.36
C LEU A 23 25.36 11.85 0.61
N LEU A 24 24.89 11.11 -0.40
CA LEU A 24 23.76 10.18 -0.29
C LEU A 24 24.20 8.78 0.15
N MET A 25 25.50 8.46 0.05
CA MET A 25 26.04 7.14 0.37
C MET A 25 25.78 6.68 1.81
N PRO A 26 25.99 7.47 2.88
CA PRO A 26 25.75 6.99 4.24
C PRO A 26 24.26 6.66 4.47
N SER A 27 23.36 7.48 3.93
CA SER A 27 21.91 7.26 4.04
C SER A 27 21.46 6.02 3.25
N LEU A 28 21.97 5.84 2.03
CA LEU A 28 21.68 4.67 1.20
C LEU A 28 22.27 3.38 1.78
N ALA A 29 23.49 3.45 2.31
CA ALA A 29 24.13 2.32 2.99
C ALA A 29 23.34 1.91 4.22
N TRP A 30 22.91 2.87 5.04
CA TRP A 30 22.07 2.59 6.21
C TRP A 30 20.76 1.91 5.84
N LEU A 31 20.00 2.48 4.88
CA LEU A 31 18.75 1.90 4.39
C LEU A 31 18.96 0.52 3.77
N GLY A 32 20.01 0.37 2.96
CA GLY A 32 20.36 -0.89 2.31
C GLY A 32 20.67 -1.98 3.34
N ILE A 33 21.53 -1.69 4.33
CA ILE A 33 21.91 -2.65 5.37
C ILE A 33 20.66 -3.13 6.12
N PHE A 34 19.82 -2.22 6.62
CA PHE A 34 18.63 -2.59 7.38
C PHE A 34 17.53 -3.25 6.54
N PHE A 35 17.50 -3.02 5.23
CA PHE A 35 16.57 -3.69 4.31
C PHE A 35 17.06 -5.09 3.92
N PHE A 36 18.34 -5.23 3.57
CA PHE A 36 18.90 -6.50 3.08
C PHE A 36 19.19 -7.50 4.19
N ILE A 37 19.56 -7.07 5.40
CA ILE A 37 19.78 -7.99 6.54
C ILE A 37 18.57 -8.89 6.81
N PRO A 38 17.36 -8.36 7.06
CA PRO A 38 16.20 -9.21 7.33
C PRO A 38 15.80 -10.05 6.12
N LEU A 39 15.99 -9.53 4.90
CA LEU A 39 15.73 -10.27 3.67
C LEU A 39 16.65 -11.49 3.53
N LEU A 40 17.94 -11.32 3.79
CA LEU A 40 18.92 -12.42 3.80
C LEU A 40 18.63 -13.41 4.92
N LEU A 41 18.24 -12.93 6.10
CA LEU A 41 17.84 -13.78 7.21
C LEU A 41 16.65 -14.68 6.82
N VAL A 42 15.59 -14.10 6.23
CA VAL A 42 14.44 -14.88 5.74
C VAL A 42 14.85 -15.86 4.64
N LEU A 43 15.72 -15.44 3.72
CA LEU A 43 16.23 -16.29 2.65
C LEU A 43 16.97 -17.51 3.23
N VAL A 44 17.90 -17.30 4.16
CA VAL A 44 18.64 -18.39 4.81
C VAL A 44 17.70 -19.32 5.58
N ILE A 45 16.75 -18.77 6.34
CA ILE A 45 15.75 -19.57 7.06
C ILE A 45 14.85 -20.37 6.11
N SER A 46 14.55 -19.85 4.91
CA SER A 46 13.74 -20.57 3.92
C SER A 46 14.38 -21.89 3.48
N PHE A 47 15.71 -22.01 3.54
CA PHE A 47 16.46 -23.24 3.24
C PHE A 47 16.66 -24.14 4.47
N ALA A 48 16.35 -23.66 5.67
CA ALA A 48 16.47 -24.45 6.89
C ALA A 48 15.21 -25.30 7.11
N ALA A 49 15.38 -26.54 7.60
CA ALA A 49 14.25 -27.43 7.84
C ALA A 49 13.36 -26.94 8.99
N ARG A 50 12.06 -27.16 8.84
CA ARG A 50 11.07 -26.85 9.87
C ARG A 50 11.10 -27.96 10.93
N GLY A 51 11.57 -27.63 12.13
CA GLY A 51 11.59 -28.55 13.27
C GLY A 51 10.18 -28.93 13.73
N THR A 52 10.04 -30.14 14.27
CA THR A 52 8.76 -30.75 14.66
C THR A 52 7.95 -29.98 15.72
N TYR A 53 8.61 -29.13 16.52
CA TYR A 53 7.99 -28.31 17.56
C TYR A 53 8.05 -26.80 17.30
N GLY A 54 8.21 -26.39 16.04
CA GLY A 54 8.22 -24.97 15.66
C GLY A 54 9.58 -24.27 15.76
N GLY A 55 10.67 -25.05 15.85
CA GLY A 55 12.05 -24.56 15.75
C GLY A 55 12.58 -24.57 14.31
N VAL A 56 13.70 -23.89 14.08
CA VAL A 56 14.47 -23.98 12.83
C VAL A 56 15.59 -24.98 13.04
N GLU A 57 15.56 -26.10 12.33
CA GLU A 57 16.69 -27.01 12.27
C GLU A 57 17.60 -26.57 11.13
N TRP A 58 18.89 -26.37 11.43
CA TRP A 58 19.91 -25.93 10.46
C TRP A 58 20.34 -27.07 9.51
N THR A 59 19.38 -27.85 9.03
CA THR A 59 19.56 -28.82 7.97
C THR A 59 19.06 -28.21 6.66
N PHE A 60 19.86 -28.30 5.61
CA PHE A 60 19.48 -27.77 4.30
C PHE A 60 18.36 -28.64 3.72
N SER A 61 17.17 -28.05 3.57
CA SER A 61 15.98 -28.78 3.11
C SER A 61 15.22 -27.98 2.04
N LEU A 62 15.00 -28.61 0.89
CA LEU A 62 14.10 -28.10 -0.15
C LEU A 62 12.64 -28.49 0.09
N ALA A 63 12.34 -29.26 1.14
CA ALA A 63 10.98 -29.74 1.42
C ALA A 63 9.99 -28.59 1.68
N ASN A 64 10.46 -27.48 2.26
CA ASN A 64 9.65 -26.28 2.46
C ASN A 64 9.05 -25.74 1.16
N TYR A 65 9.79 -25.81 0.05
CA TYR A 65 9.32 -25.38 -1.26
C TYR A 65 8.35 -26.39 -1.89
N ALA A 66 8.52 -27.69 -1.61
CA ALA A 66 7.55 -28.71 -2.03
C ALA A 66 6.20 -28.53 -1.34
N THR A 67 6.19 -28.17 -0.05
CA THR A 67 4.96 -27.82 0.69
C THR A 67 4.22 -26.62 0.10
N LEU A 68 4.92 -25.68 -0.56
CA LEU A 68 4.24 -24.57 -1.25
C LEU A 68 3.38 -25.04 -2.43
N LEU A 69 3.71 -26.20 -3.02
CA LEU A 69 2.96 -26.79 -4.12
C LEU A 69 1.75 -27.59 -3.64
N ASP A 70 1.57 -27.78 -2.34
CA ASP A 70 0.38 -28.44 -1.81
C ASP A 70 -0.89 -27.64 -2.18
N PRO A 71 -1.98 -28.32 -2.58
CA PRO A 71 -3.20 -27.67 -3.05
C PRO A 71 -3.79 -26.65 -2.06
N LEU A 72 -3.60 -26.87 -0.76
CA LEU A 72 -4.06 -25.95 0.28
C LEU A 72 -3.33 -24.61 0.22
N TYR A 73 -1.99 -24.62 0.11
CA TYR A 73 -1.19 -23.40 0.03
C TYR A 73 -1.44 -22.67 -1.30
N LEU A 74 -1.54 -23.41 -2.41
CA LEU A 74 -1.91 -22.85 -3.70
C LEU A 74 -3.29 -22.18 -3.66
N THR A 75 -4.28 -22.79 -3.00
CA THR A 75 -5.62 -22.19 -2.86
C THR A 75 -5.56 -20.88 -2.08
N ILE A 76 -4.81 -20.82 -0.98
CA ILE A 76 -4.63 -19.59 -0.19
C ILE A 76 -3.93 -18.51 -1.02
N PHE A 77 -2.90 -18.89 -1.79
CA PHE A 77 -2.18 -17.99 -2.68
C PHE A 77 -3.08 -17.39 -3.75
N VAL A 78 -3.83 -18.24 -4.47
CA VAL A 78 -4.77 -17.80 -5.51
C VAL A 78 -5.87 -16.92 -4.93
N ARG A 79 -6.42 -17.26 -3.77
CA ARG A 79 -7.42 -16.42 -3.09
C ARG A 79 -6.86 -15.04 -2.73
N SER A 80 -5.65 -15.01 -2.19
CA SER A 80 -4.97 -13.76 -1.83
C SER A 80 -4.70 -12.90 -3.07
N LEU A 81 -4.25 -13.52 -4.15
CA LEU A 81 -4.01 -12.86 -5.42
C LEU A 81 -5.31 -12.33 -6.05
N ALA A 82 -6.37 -13.14 -6.05
CA ALA A 82 -7.68 -12.73 -6.55
C ALA A 82 -8.24 -11.55 -5.74
N LEU A 83 -8.10 -11.58 -4.41
CA LEU A 83 -8.50 -10.46 -3.54
C LEU A 83 -7.66 -9.20 -3.81
N ALA A 84 -6.34 -9.33 -3.95
CA ALA A 84 -5.46 -8.20 -4.24
C ALA A 84 -5.77 -7.57 -5.61
N LEU A 85 -5.95 -8.39 -6.64
CA LEU A 85 -6.31 -7.90 -7.97
C LEU A 85 -7.72 -7.30 -8.00
N GLY A 86 -8.69 -7.97 -7.38
CA GLY A 86 -10.06 -7.47 -7.26
C GLY A 86 -10.09 -6.12 -6.55
N THR A 87 -9.48 -6.02 -5.37
CA THR A 87 -9.41 -4.75 -4.61
C THR A 87 -8.69 -3.66 -5.39
N THR A 88 -7.58 -3.96 -6.07
CA THR A 88 -6.87 -2.99 -6.91
C THR A 88 -7.75 -2.47 -8.04
N ALA A 89 -8.46 -3.36 -8.74
CA ALA A 89 -9.37 -2.99 -9.81
C ALA A 89 -10.53 -2.12 -9.29
N PHE A 90 -11.14 -2.48 -8.16
CA PHE A 90 -12.18 -1.66 -7.51
C PHE A 90 -11.65 -0.30 -7.07
N CYS A 91 -10.45 -0.23 -6.50
CA CYS A 91 -9.81 1.01 -6.12
C CYS A 91 -9.55 1.92 -7.33
N LEU A 92 -9.13 1.37 -8.46
CA LEU A 92 -8.97 2.14 -9.69
C LEU A 92 -10.32 2.60 -10.24
N LEU A 93 -11.30 1.70 -10.30
CA LEU A 93 -12.62 1.98 -10.85
C LEU A 93 -13.38 3.05 -10.06
N LEU A 94 -13.23 3.09 -8.74
CA LEU A 94 -13.86 4.08 -7.88
C LEU A 94 -12.98 5.32 -7.65
N GLY A 95 -11.67 5.12 -7.49
CA GLY A 95 -10.71 6.18 -7.18
C GLY A 95 -10.42 7.09 -8.38
N PHE A 96 -10.36 6.54 -9.59
CA PHE A 96 -10.12 7.32 -10.80
C PHE A 96 -11.23 8.34 -11.11
N PRO A 97 -12.53 7.98 -11.14
CA PRO A 97 -13.58 8.96 -11.35
C PRO A 97 -13.62 9.98 -10.22
N LEU A 98 -13.42 9.55 -8.96
CA LEU A 98 -13.36 10.47 -7.82
C LEU A 98 -12.23 11.50 -7.99
N ALA A 99 -11.01 11.07 -8.31
CA ALA A 99 -9.88 11.95 -8.56
C ALA A 99 -10.14 12.90 -9.73
N TYR A 100 -10.76 12.42 -10.80
CA TYR A 100 -11.15 13.23 -11.95
C TYR A 100 -12.17 14.32 -11.60
N TYR A 101 -13.19 13.98 -10.80
CA TYR A 101 -14.16 14.97 -10.30
C TYR A 101 -13.51 16.02 -9.42
N ILE A 102 -12.60 15.61 -8.53
CA ILE A 102 -11.86 16.54 -7.67
C ILE A 102 -10.99 17.47 -8.53
N ALA A 103 -10.28 16.95 -9.52
CA ALA A 103 -9.42 17.75 -10.39
C ALA A 103 -10.20 18.79 -11.22
N ARG A 104 -11.47 18.50 -11.55
CA ARG A 104 -12.36 19.42 -12.30
C ARG A 104 -13.23 20.32 -11.42
N ALA A 105 -13.24 20.12 -10.10
CA ALA A 105 -14.03 20.94 -9.19
C ALA A 105 -13.45 22.37 -9.07
N PRO A 106 -14.26 23.37 -8.68
CA PRO A 106 -13.77 24.73 -8.44
C PRO A 106 -12.71 24.74 -7.32
N LEU A 107 -11.68 25.59 -7.44
CA LEU A 107 -10.54 25.65 -6.52
C LEU A 107 -10.92 25.72 -5.02
N ARG A 108 -12.05 26.36 -4.71
CA ARG A 108 -12.60 26.47 -3.35
C ARG A 108 -13.03 25.14 -2.74
N TRP A 109 -13.49 24.18 -3.57
CA TRP A 109 -14.00 22.89 -3.11
C TRP A 109 -12.95 21.78 -3.18
N GLN A 110 -11.94 21.89 -4.05
CA GLN A 110 -10.88 20.89 -4.21
C GLN A 110 -10.21 20.53 -2.87
N GLY A 111 -9.87 21.55 -2.07
CA GLY A 111 -9.27 21.35 -0.75
C GLY A 111 -10.17 20.59 0.23
N ILE A 112 -11.48 20.83 0.19
CA ILE A 112 -12.46 20.14 1.06
C ILE A 112 -12.58 18.66 0.66
N TRP A 113 -12.67 18.37 -0.64
CA TRP A 113 -12.72 16.99 -1.12
C TRP A 113 -11.46 16.20 -0.80
N LEU A 114 -10.28 16.81 -0.99
CA LEU A 114 -8.99 16.23 -0.60
C LEU A 114 -8.93 15.97 0.90
N LEU A 115 -9.37 16.93 1.72
CA LEU A 115 -9.42 16.78 3.17
C LEU A 115 -10.33 15.61 3.58
N LEU A 116 -11.53 15.51 2.98
CA LEU A 116 -12.48 14.45 3.29
C LEU A 116 -11.93 13.05 2.96
N VAL A 117 -11.13 12.92 1.91
CA VAL A 117 -10.44 11.67 1.55
C VAL A 117 -9.28 11.37 2.51
N MET A 118 -8.58 12.40 3.01
CA MET A 118 -7.48 12.22 3.96
C MET A 118 -7.94 11.89 5.39
N ILE A 119 -9.10 12.38 5.84
CA ILE A 119 -9.63 12.08 7.19
C ILE A 119 -9.66 10.57 7.50
N PRO A 120 -10.28 9.70 6.67
CA PRO A 120 -10.30 8.26 6.94
C PRO A 120 -8.91 7.61 6.77
N PHE A 121 -7.98 8.25 6.06
CA PHE A 121 -6.60 7.78 5.98
C PHE A 121 -5.86 7.99 7.32
N TRP A 122 -6.18 9.05 8.06
CA TRP A 122 -5.59 9.33 9.37
C TRP A 122 -6.19 8.48 10.52
N THR A 123 -7.25 7.72 10.26
CA THR A 123 -7.80 6.80 11.26
C THR A 123 -7.01 5.50 11.36
N ASN A 124 -6.76 5.05 12.58
CA ASN A 124 -6.02 3.82 12.86
C ASN A 124 -6.70 2.61 12.18
N PHE A 125 -5.92 1.83 11.43
CA PHE A 125 -6.38 0.64 10.73
C PHE A 125 -7.14 -0.32 11.67
N LEU A 126 -6.70 -0.50 12.92
CA LEU A 126 -7.37 -1.37 13.90
C LEU A 126 -8.79 -0.90 14.19
N VAL A 127 -9.00 0.40 14.42
CA VAL A 127 -10.33 0.95 14.72
C VAL A 127 -11.29 0.68 13.57
N ARG A 128 -10.84 0.92 12.34
CA ARG A 128 -11.63 0.64 11.13
C ARG A 128 -11.97 -0.85 11.01
N THR A 129 -10.99 -1.74 11.24
CA THR A 129 -11.21 -3.19 11.18
C THR A 129 -12.19 -3.68 12.26
N TYR A 130 -12.08 -3.18 13.49
CA TYR A 130 -13.04 -3.51 14.56
C TYR A 130 -14.44 -2.95 14.30
N ALA A 131 -14.55 -1.73 13.76
CA ALA A 131 -15.83 -1.14 13.39
C ALA A 131 -16.57 -2.01 12.36
N TRP A 132 -15.89 -2.46 11.32
CA TRP A 132 -16.46 -3.40 10.35
C TRP A 132 -16.86 -4.72 11.01
N MET A 133 -15.99 -5.33 11.81
CA MET A 133 -16.31 -6.57 12.51
C MET A 133 -17.54 -6.42 13.42
N PHE A 134 -17.72 -5.28 14.08
CA PHE A 134 -18.88 -5.00 14.91
C PHE A 134 -20.15 -4.83 14.07
N ILE A 135 -20.09 -4.08 12.96
CA ILE A 135 -21.25 -3.86 12.07
C ILE A 135 -21.72 -5.17 11.44
N LEU A 136 -20.78 -6.02 10.99
CA LEU A 136 -21.03 -7.30 10.34
C LEU A 136 -21.27 -8.46 11.33
N ARG A 137 -21.20 -8.21 12.64
CA ARG A 137 -21.43 -9.24 13.66
C ARG A 137 -22.88 -9.69 13.63
N THR A 138 -23.14 -10.91 14.12
CA THR A 138 -24.48 -11.50 14.25
C THR A 138 -25.44 -10.65 15.09
N GLU A 139 -24.98 -9.98 16.14
CA GLU A 139 -25.80 -9.01 16.92
C GLU A 139 -25.52 -7.56 16.50
N GLY A 140 -24.90 -7.37 15.33
CA GLY A 140 -24.49 -6.08 14.82
C GLY A 140 -25.66 -5.28 14.25
N LEU A 141 -25.45 -3.97 14.14
CA LEU A 141 -26.40 -3.03 13.52
C LEU A 141 -26.92 -3.53 12.17
N MET A 142 -26.07 -4.16 11.37
CA MET A 142 -26.46 -4.67 10.05
C MET A 142 -27.46 -5.82 10.19
N ASN A 143 -27.19 -6.82 11.04
CA ASN A 143 -28.11 -7.95 11.22
C ASN A 143 -29.46 -7.50 11.79
N THR A 144 -29.46 -6.59 12.78
CA THR A 144 -30.70 -6.04 13.33
C THR A 144 -31.52 -5.29 12.28
N VAL A 145 -30.86 -4.55 11.38
CA VAL A 145 -31.54 -3.88 10.25
C VAL A 145 -32.09 -4.91 9.26
N LEU A 146 -31.35 -5.96 8.92
CA LEU A 146 -31.83 -7.01 8.01
C LEU A 146 -33.00 -7.82 8.59
N MET A 147 -32.98 -8.14 9.89
CA MET A 147 -34.08 -8.80 10.59
C MET A 147 -35.33 -7.91 10.63
N ASN A 148 -35.17 -6.60 10.90
CA ASN A 148 -36.29 -5.65 10.87
C ASN A 148 -36.86 -5.45 9.46
N LEU A 149 -36.06 -5.64 8.42
CA LEU A 149 -36.49 -5.63 7.02
C LEU A 149 -37.08 -6.99 6.57
N GLY A 150 -37.05 -8.02 7.42
CA GLY A 150 -37.59 -9.36 7.14
C GLY A 150 -36.81 -10.15 6.09
N LEU A 151 -35.53 -9.81 5.85
CA LEU A 151 -34.68 -10.48 4.87
C LEU A 151 -33.96 -11.72 5.45
N VAL A 152 -33.95 -11.87 6.78
CA VAL A 152 -33.47 -13.02 7.57
C VAL A 152 -34.33 -13.18 8.81
#